data_AF-A0A520EBR4-F1
#
_entry.id   AF-A0A520EBR4-F1
#
_cell.length_a   1.000
_cell.length_b   1.000
_cell.length_c   1.000
_cell.angle_alpha   90.00
_cell.angle_beta   90.00
_cell.angle_gamma   90.00
#
_symmetry.space_group_name_H-M   'P 1'
#
loop_
_entity.id
_entity.type
_entity.pdbx_description
1 polymer ?
#
loop_
_entity_poly.entity_id
_entity_poly.type
_entity_poly.pdbx_seq_one_letter_code
_entity_poly.pdbx_strand_id
1 'polypeptide(L)' 'SGWTFGQLEGELDREDWIVLSALASDVIGPPRVDLWAQVLRRQPMPLALLASHPIDVERN' A
#
# COMPACT_ATOMS: atom_id res chain seq x y z
N SER A 1 2.88 -3.11 -14.09
CA SER A 1 4.09 -2.46 -13.56
C SER A 1 5.23 -3.47 -13.55
N GLY A 2 6.47 -3.00 -13.59
CA GLY A 2 7.66 -3.83 -13.47
C GLY A 2 8.86 -2.95 -13.16
N TRP A 3 9.84 -3.52 -12.45
CA TRP A 3 11.10 -2.85 -12.12
C TRP A 3 12.22 -3.34 -13.03
N THR A 4 13.09 -2.43 -13.40
CA THR A 4 14.39 -2.76 -14.00
C THR A 4 15.39 -3.18 -12.91
N PHE A 5 16.55 -3.73 -13.29
CA PHE A 5 17.57 -4.19 -12.35
C PHE A 5 18.03 -3.05 -11.42
N GLY A 6 18.02 -3.27 -10.11
CA GLY A 6 18.43 -2.27 -9.11
C GLY A 6 17.40 -1.17 -8.83
N GLN A 7 16.30 -1.10 -9.59
CA GLN A 7 15.32 -0.03 -9.46
C GLN A 7 14.52 -0.15 -8.16
N LEU A 8 14.06 -1.37 -7.82
CA LEU A 8 13.30 -1.60 -6.60
C LEU A 8 14.15 -1.32 -5.36
N GLU A 9 15.42 -1.73 -5.38
CA GLU A 9 16.38 -1.47 -4.30
C GLU A 9 16.55 0.04 -4.09
N GLY A 10 16.75 0.80 -5.17
CA GLY A 10 16.86 2.26 -5.07
C GLY A 10 15.57 2.93 -4.60
N GLU A 11 14.40 2.40 -4.95
CA GLU A 11 13.10 2.88 -4.45
C GLU A 11 12.91 2.57 -2.95
N LEU A 12 13.35 1.39 -2.49
CA LEU A 12 13.32 1.03 -1.07
C LEU A 12 14.29 1.88 -0.24
N ASP A 13 15.49 2.16 -0.74
CA ASP A 13 16.48 3.02 -0.08
C ASP A 13 15.98 4.46 0.11
N ARG A 14 15.05 4.92 -0.74
CA ARG A 14 14.40 6.24 -0.64
C ARG A 14 13.11 6.23 0.19
N GLU A 15 12.73 5.09 0.73
CA GLU A 15 11.46 4.89 1.45
C GLU A 15 10.21 5.17 0.59
N ASP A 16 10.32 4.97 -0.74
CA ASP A 16 9.19 5.16 -1.67
C ASP A 16 8.09 4.10 -1.45
N TRP A 17 8.40 2.99 -0.78
CA TRP A 17 7.47 1.89 -0.50
C TRP A 17 7.48 1.44 0.95
N ILE A 18 6.30 1.05 1.44
CA ILE A 18 6.13 0.33 2.70
C ILE A 18 5.90 -1.15 2.37
N VAL A 19 6.81 -2.02 2.81
CA VAL A 19 6.76 -3.46 2.53
C VAL A 19 5.96 -4.19 3.60
N LEU A 20 4.91 -4.90 3.20
CA LEU A 20 4.00 -5.61 4.09
C LEU A 20 3.75 -7.04 3.60
N SER A 21 3.44 -7.95 4.53
CA SER A 21 3.00 -9.29 4.15
C SER A 21 1.64 -9.26 3.46
N ALA A 22 1.60 -9.88 2.29
CA ALA A 22 0.35 -10.10 1.56
C ALA A 22 -0.46 -11.23 2.19
N LEU A 23 -1.79 -11.09 2.13
CA LEU A 23 -2.75 -12.14 2.42
C LEU A 23 -3.39 -12.60 1.12
N ALA A 24 -3.84 -13.86 1.05
CA ALA A 24 -4.55 -14.35 -0.14
C ALA A 24 -5.76 -13.47 -0.50
N SER A 25 -6.47 -12.98 0.51
CA SER A 25 -7.63 -12.08 0.36
C SER A 25 -7.31 -10.75 -0.32
N ASP A 26 -6.05 -10.31 -0.35
CA ASP A 26 -5.64 -9.09 -1.05
C ASP A 26 -5.73 -9.25 -2.57
N VAL A 27 -5.64 -10.49 -3.04
CA VAL A 27 -5.63 -10.84 -4.46
C VAL A 27 -6.98 -11.41 -4.89
N ILE A 28 -7.58 -12.28 -4.07
CA ILE A 28 -8.82 -13.00 -4.39
C ILE A 28 -10.09 -12.38 -3.78
N GLY A 29 -9.97 -11.19 -3.18
CA GLY A 29 -11.08 -10.48 -2.55
C GLY A 29 -12.20 -10.09 -3.52
N PRO A 30 -13.36 -9.65 -2.99
CA PRO A 30 -14.47 -9.19 -3.84
C PRO A 30 -14.06 -7.97 -4.69
N PRO A 31 -14.67 -7.78 -5.85
CA PRO A 31 -14.34 -6.65 -6.73
C PRO A 31 -14.74 -5.31 -6.09
N ARG A 32 -14.08 -4.23 -6.51
CA ARG A 32 -14.35 -2.84 -6.06
C ARG A 32 -14.14 -2.59 -4.57
N VAL A 33 -13.23 -3.33 -3.93
CA VAL A 33 -12.74 -2.99 -2.59
C VAL A 33 -11.63 -1.95 -2.67
N ASP A 34 -11.57 -1.09 -1.65
CA ASP A 34 -10.41 -0.25 -1.42
C ASP A 34 -9.31 -1.10 -0.76
N LEU A 35 -8.48 -1.72 -1.61
CA LEU A 35 -7.40 -2.59 -1.17
C LEU A 35 -6.37 -1.84 -0.32
N TRP A 36 -6.07 -0.58 -0.66
CA TRP A 36 -5.13 0.26 0.08
C TRP A 36 -5.58 0.45 1.53
N ALA A 37 -6.81 0.91 1.72
CA ALA A 37 -7.34 1.12 3.06
C ALA A 37 -7.50 -0.21 3.82
N GLN A 38 -7.86 -1.30 3.15
CA GLN A 38 -7.96 -2.62 3.78
C GLN A 38 -6.60 -3.16 4.26
N VAL A 39 -5.56 -3.03 3.45
CA VAL A 39 -4.19 -3.47 3.79
C VAL A 39 -3.61 -2.66 4.93
N LEU A 40 -3.84 -1.34 4.96
CA LEU A 40 -3.33 -0.46 5.99
C LEU A 40 -4.09 -0.58 7.32
N ARG A 41 -5.42 -0.70 7.31
CA ARG A 41 -6.23 -0.82 8.55
C ARG A 41 -5.84 -2.01 9.43
N ARG A 42 -5.32 -3.09 8.84
CA ARG A 42 -4.89 -4.28 9.59
C ARG A 42 -3.48 -4.19 10.17
N GLN A 43 -2.72 -3.14 9.85
CA GLN A 43 -1.36 -2.97 10.38
C GLN A 43 -1.39 -2.39 11.80
N PRO A 44 -0.34 -2.60 12.61
CA PRO A 44 -0.19 -1.88 13.87
C PRO A 44 -0.14 -0.36 13.68
N MET A 45 -0.45 0.37 14.75
CA MET A 45 -0.24 1.82 14.79
C MET A 45 1.27 2.14 14.67
N PRO A 46 1.65 3.23 13.97
CA PRO A 46 0.78 4.26 13.39
C PRO A 46 0.32 3.99 11.96
N LEU A 47 0.75 2.89 11.32
CA LEU A 47 0.53 2.67 9.89
C LEU A 47 -0.96 2.59 9.51
N ALA A 48 -1.80 2.08 10.41
CA ALA A 48 -3.25 2.07 10.23
C ALA A 48 -3.88 3.48 10.04
N LEU A 49 -3.24 4.55 10.52
CA LEU A 49 -3.71 5.93 10.32
C LEU A 49 -3.65 6.36 8.85
N LEU A 50 -2.76 5.77 8.06
CA LEU A 50 -2.64 6.07 6.63
C LEU A 50 -3.79 5.48 5.80
N ALA A 51 -4.62 4.60 6.38
CA ALA A 51 -5.73 3.98 5.66
C ALA A 51 -6.83 4.97 5.24
N SER A 52 -6.90 6.13 5.88
CA SER A 52 -7.79 7.23 5.51
C SER A 52 -7.05 8.37 4.80
N HIS A 53 -5.79 8.16 4.42
CA HIS A 53 -5.03 9.18 3.70
C HIS A 53 -5.69 9.41 2.33
N PRO A 54 -6.01 10.65 1.96
CA PRO A 54 -6.59 10.94 0.66
C PRO A 54 -5.58 10.63 -0.43
N ILE A 55 -5.99 9.83 -1.42
CA ILE A 55 -5.18 9.53 -2.61
C ILE A 55 -5.01 10.79 -3.48
N ASP A 56 -5.96 11.73 -3.38
CA ASP A 56 -5.94 13.03 -4.04
C ASP A 56 -6.37 14.10 -3.04
N VAL A 57 -5.45 14.99 -2.69
CA VAL A 57 -5.68 16.04 -1.67
C VAL A 57 -6.63 17.12 -2.21
N GLU A 58 -6.74 17.28 -3.53
CA GLU A 58 -7.63 18.26 -4.18
C GLU A 58 -9.10 17.80 -4.19
N ARG A 59 -9.38 16.55 -3.81
CA ARG A 59 -10.72 15.96 -3.76
C ARG A 59 -11.40 15.97 -2.38
N ASN A 60 -10.84 16.68 -1.39
CA ASN A 60 -11.47 16.89 -0.07
C ASN A 60 -12.19 18.23 0.03
#